data_AF-A0A1B1FIU9-F1
#
_entry.id   AF-A0A1B1FIU9-F1
#
_cell.length_a   1.000
_cell.length_b   1.000
_cell.length_c   1.000
_cell.angle_alpha   90.00
_cell.angle_beta   90.00
_cell.angle_gamma   90.00
#
_symmetry.space_group_name_H-M   'P 1'
#
loop_
_entity.id
_entity.type
_entity.pdbx_description
1 polymer ?
#
loop_
_entity_poly.entity_id
_entity_poly.type
_entity_poly.pdbx_seq_one_letter_code
_entity_poly.pdbx_strand_id
1 'polypeptide(L)'
;LEAGSKPELLLAMSCLCKGNPEAFLVCNGFKDGEYISLALIARKLALNTVIVLEQEEELDLIIDLSKQLCIRPVIGVRAKLRTKHSGHFGSTSGEKGKFGLTTVQILRVVKKLEQVDMLDCLQLLHFHIGSQIPSTTLLADGVGEAAQIYCELVRLGAHMQVIDIGGGLGIDY
;
A
#
# COMPACT_ATOMS: atom_id res chain seq x y z
N LEU A 1 -0.16 -7.15 -10.57
CA LEU A 1 1.28 -6.82 -10.67
C LEU A 1 1.60 -5.77 -9.61
N GLU A 2 2.80 -5.83 -9.04
CA GLU A 2 3.32 -4.84 -8.11
C GLU A 2 4.46 -4.08 -8.80
N ALA A 3 4.55 -2.76 -8.59
CA ALA A 3 5.65 -1.93 -9.04
C ALA A 3 6.26 -1.19 -7.85
N GLY A 4 7.57 -1.33 -7.65
CA GLY A 4 8.34 -0.63 -6.61
C GLY A 4 9.06 0.63 -7.12
N SER A 5 8.95 0.94 -8.41
CA SER A 5 9.63 2.07 -9.06
C SER A 5 8.90 2.56 -10.32
N LYS A 6 9.22 3.79 -10.77
CA LYS A 6 8.61 4.37 -11.98
C LYS A 6 8.82 3.53 -13.26
N PRO A 7 10.02 2.97 -13.53
CA PRO A 7 10.21 2.07 -14.67
C PRO A 7 9.37 0.79 -14.57
N GLU A 8 9.27 0.20 -13.38
CA GLU A 8 8.43 -0.99 -13.15
C GLU A 8 6.95 -0.67 -13.32
N LEU A 9 6.49 0.51 -12.92
CA LEU A 9 5.11 0.95 -13.13
C LEU A 9 4.77 0.99 -14.63
N LEU A 10 5.64 1.56 -15.47
CA LEU A 10 5.43 1.59 -16.91
C LEU A 10 5.39 0.18 -17.52
N LEU A 11 6.29 -0.71 -17.08
CA LEU A 11 6.30 -2.09 -17.52
C LEU A 11 5.02 -2.82 -17.11
N ALA A 12 4.58 -2.65 -15.86
CA ALA A 12 3.37 -3.26 -15.33
C ALA A 12 2.12 -2.76 -16.07
N MET A 13 2.02 -1.44 -16.34
CA MET A 13 0.94 -0.87 -17.17
C MET A 13 0.93 -1.51 -18.56
N SER A 14 2.08 -1.60 -19.23
CA SER A 14 2.19 -2.21 -20.57
C SER A 14 1.74 -3.68 -20.58
N CYS A 15 2.11 -4.45 -19.55
CA CYS A 15 1.70 -5.84 -19.42
C CYS A 15 0.18 -5.96 -19.18
N LEU A 16 -0.38 -5.10 -18.33
CA LEU A 16 -1.79 -5.13 -17.97
C LEU A 16 -2.72 -4.65 -19.09
N CYS A 17 -2.25 -3.83 -20.03
CA CYS A 17 -3.02 -3.48 -21.23
C CYS A 17 -3.48 -4.70 -22.06
N LYS A 18 -2.78 -5.83 -21.94
CA LYS A 18 -3.15 -7.12 -22.58
C LYS A 18 -3.54 -8.19 -21.55
N GLY A 19 -3.65 -7.81 -20.28
CA GLY A 19 -3.90 -8.72 -19.16
C GLY A 19 -5.37 -8.79 -18.78
N ASN A 20 -5.63 -9.39 -17.61
CA ASN A 20 -6.96 -9.40 -17.01
C ASN A 20 -7.30 -7.99 -16.51
N PRO A 21 -8.44 -7.38 -16.90
CA PRO A 21 -8.84 -6.05 -16.46
C PRO A 21 -9.08 -5.93 -14.95
N GLU A 22 -9.37 -7.04 -14.25
CA GLU A 22 -9.56 -7.05 -12.79
C GLU A 22 -8.22 -7.12 -12.02
N ALA A 23 -7.11 -7.39 -12.71
CA ALA A 23 -5.82 -7.55 -12.08
C ALA A 23 -5.36 -6.22 -11.45
N PHE A 24 -4.97 -6.30 -10.17
CA PHE A 24 -4.42 -5.16 -9.46
C PHE A 24 -3.10 -4.66 -10.06
N LEU A 25 -2.91 -3.34 -10.02
CA LEU A 25 -1.64 -2.66 -10.17
C LEU A 25 -1.31 -1.97 -8.84
N VAL A 26 -0.48 -2.60 -8.01
CA VAL A 26 -0.12 -2.09 -6.69
C VAL A 26 1.18 -1.29 -6.80
N CYS A 27 1.16 -0.03 -6.39
CA CYS A 27 2.29 0.88 -6.48
C CYS A 27 2.94 1.07 -5.11
N ASN A 28 4.12 0.47 -4.92
CA ASN A 28 4.99 0.61 -3.76
C ASN A 28 6.27 1.39 -4.12
N GLY A 29 7.17 1.56 -3.15
CA GLY A 29 8.44 2.26 -3.29
C GLY A 29 8.33 3.76 -3.06
N PHE A 30 9.45 4.46 -3.28
CA PHE A 30 9.51 5.91 -3.20
C PHE A 30 8.78 6.55 -4.40
N LYS A 31 7.85 7.46 -4.14
CA LYS A 31 7.00 8.07 -5.17
C LYS A 31 7.20 9.58 -5.24
N ASP A 32 7.70 10.05 -6.37
CA ASP A 32 7.70 11.46 -6.73
C ASP A 32 6.39 11.86 -7.46
N GLY A 33 6.26 13.13 -7.81
CA GLY A 33 5.06 13.63 -8.48
C GLY A 33 4.83 13.00 -9.86
N GLU A 34 5.89 12.64 -10.57
CA GLU A 34 5.79 11.95 -11.87
C GLU A 34 5.26 10.52 -11.69
N TYR A 35 5.76 9.78 -10.71
CA TYR A 35 5.25 8.45 -10.36
C TYR A 35 3.75 8.55 -10.04
N ILE A 36 3.36 9.44 -9.11
CA ILE A 36 1.96 9.56 -8.67
C ILE A 36 1.07 9.94 -9.85
N SER A 37 1.48 10.90 -10.66
CA SER A 37 0.75 11.30 -11.87
C SER A 37 0.54 10.13 -12.82
N LEU A 38 1.59 9.32 -13.04
CA LEU A 38 1.51 8.14 -13.88
C LEU A 38 0.55 7.09 -13.31
N ALA A 39 0.57 6.85 -12.00
CA ALA A 39 -0.35 5.93 -11.34
C ALA A 39 -1.81 6.40 -11.41
N LEU A 40 -2.06 7.71 -11.30
CA LEU A 40 -3.38 8.30 -11.52
C LEU A 40 -3.82 8.12 -12.98
N ILE A 41 -2.93 8.36 -13.95
CA ILE A 41 -3.23 8.13 -15.38
C ILE A 41 -3.54 6.66 -15.64
N ALA A 42 -2.81 5.72 -15.03
CA ALA A 42 -3.10 4.29 -15.13
C ALA A 42 -4.53 3.97 -14.70
N ARG A 43 -5.02 4.61 -13.64
CA ARG A 43 -6.42 4.50 -13.20
C ARG A 43 -7.40 5.07 -14.23
N LYS A 44 -7.08 6.21 -14.85
CA LYS A 44 -7.89 6.78 -15.93
C LYS A 44 -7.96 5.87 -17.16
N LEU A 45 -6.96 5.02 -17.36
CA LEU A 45 -6.94 3.95 -18.37
C LEU A 45 -7.67 2.68 -17.90
N ALA A 46 -8.47 2.77 -16.83
CA ALA A 46 -9.24 1.67 -16.24
C ALA A 46 -8.39 0.50 -15.70
N LEU A 47 -7.10 0.72 -15.42
CA LEU A 47 -6.30 -0.23 -14.65
C LEU A 47 -6.71 -0.13 -13.17
N ASN A 48 -6.80 -1.28 -12.50
CA ASN A 48 -7.12 -1.37 -11.07
C ASN A 48 -5.92 -0.96 -10.20
N THR A 49 -5.55 0.32 -10.30
CA THR A 49 -4.35 0.90 -9.70
C THR A 49 -4.58 1.36 -8.27
N VAL A 50 -3.72 0.91 -7.36
CA VAL A 50 -3.69 1.28 -5.94
C VAL A 50 -2.36 1.94 -5.62
N ILE A 51 -2.40 3.17 -5.09
CA ILE A 51 -1.19 3.89 -4.64
C ILE A 51 -1.01 3.64 -3.15
N VAL A 52 -0.02 2.84 -2.77
CA VAL A 52 0.22 2.49 -1.36
C VAL A 52 1.11 3.55 -0.72
N LEU A 53 0.59 4.25 0.28
CA LEU A 53 1.34 5.19 1.09
C LEU A 53 2.41 4.44 1.88
N GLU A 54 3.67 4.83 1.67
CA GLU A 54 4.81 4.34 2.45
C GLU A 54 5.45 5.42 3.32
N GLN A 55 5.11 6.69 3.06
CA GLN A 55 5.44 7.85 3.88
C GLN A 55 4.18 8.73 4.02
N GLU A 56 4.03 9.43 5.14
CA GLU A 56 2.82 10.22 5.43
C GLU A 56 2.69 11.42 4.47
N GLU A 57 3.82 11.98 4.06
CA GLU A 57 3.96 13.15 3.20
C GLU A 57 3.50 12.88 1.75
N GLU A 58 3.49 11.61 1.31
CA GLU A 58 3.00 11.22 -0.02
C GLU A 58 1.51 11.56 -0.19
N LEU A 59 0.73 11.59 0.89
CA LEU A 59 -0.71 11.82 0.84
C LEU A 59 -1.06 13.21 0.29
N ASP A 60 -0.33 14.25 0.70
CA ASP A 60 -0.53 15.61 0.19
C ASP A 60 -0.37 15.66 -1.33
N LEU A 61 0.71 15.06 -1.81
CA LEU A 61 1.04 15.03 -3.23
C LEU A 61 -0.01 14.25 -4.04
N ILE A 62 -0.54 13.14 -3.51
CA ILE A 62 -1.63 12.39 -4.14
C ILE A 62 -2.90 13.22 -4.23
N ILE A 63 -3.29 13.92 -3.15
CA ILE A 63 -4.51 14.74 -3.13
C ILE A 63 -4.39 15.89 -4.14
N ASP A 64 -3.26 16.58 -4.17
CA ASP A 64 -3.03 17.72 -5.05
C ASP A 64 -3.05 17.31 -6.52
N LEU A 65 -2.30 16.27 -6.88
CA LEU A 65 -2.25 15.76 -8.26
C LEU A 65 -3.58 15.13 -8.68
N SER A 66 -4.29 14.46 -7.77
CA SER A 66 -5.63 13.94 -8.01
C SER A 66 -6.60 15.05 -8.44
N LYS A 67 -6.60 16.17 -7.71
CA LYS A 67 -7.43 17.34 -8.01
C LYS A 67 -7.02 17.99 -9.33
N GLN A 68 -5.72 18.19 -9.56
CA GLN A 68 -5.20 18.78 -10.80
C GLN A 68 -5.56 17.96 -12.03
N LEU A 69 -5.44 16.63 -11.95
CA LEU A 69 -5.74 15.72 -13.06
C LEU A 69 -7.23 15.35 -13.16
N CYS A 70 -8.04 15.75 -12.18
CA CYS A 70 -9.45 15.35 -12.03
C CYS A 70 -9.62 13.82 -12.02
N ILE A 71 -8.75 13.11 -11.30
CA ILE A 71 -8.78 11.64 -11.17
C ILE A 71 -8.90 11.31 -9.69
N ARG A 72 -10.03 10.72 -9.28
CA ARG A 72 -10.21 10.22 -7.91
C ARG A 72 -9.28 9.01 -7.71
N PRO A 73 -8.37 8.97 -6.71
CA PRO A 73 -7.40 7.89 -6.54
C PRO A 73 -8.02 6.67 -5.86
N VAL A 74 -7.29 5.55 -5.87
CA VAL A 74 -7.40 4.52 -4.82
C VAL A 74 -6.09 4.45 -4.08
N ILE A 75 -6.20 4.51 -2.76
CA ILE A 75 -5.11 4.67 -1.82
C ILE A 75 -5.06 3.40 -0.97
N GLY A 76 -3.85 2.88 -0.82
CA GLY A 76 -3.52 1.91 0.22
C GLY A 76 -2.62 2.54 1.28
N VAL A 77 -2.48 1.89 2.43
CA VAL A 77 -1.51 2.27 3.46
C VAL A 77 -0.64 1.07 3.80
N ARG A 78 0.69 1.26 3.81
CA ARG A 78 1.62 0.26 4.34
C ARG A 78 1.75 0.42 5.84
N ALA A 79 1.31 -0.56 6.63
CA ALA A 79 1.43 -0.52 8.08
C ALA A 79 2.79 -1.02 8.58
N LYS A 80 3.34 -0.31 9.57
CA LYS A 80 4.45 -0.79 10.39
C LYS A 80 3.91 -1.68 11.50
N LEU A 81 4.13 -2.97 11.37
CA LEU A 81 3.78 -3.95 12.39
C LEU A 81 4.82 -3.96 13.53
N ARG A 82 4.37 -4.29 14.74
CA ARG A 82 5.23 -4.59 15.89
C ARG A 82 5.84 -5.97 15.77
N THR A 83 5.11 -6.90 15.15
CA THR A 83 5.61 -8.23 14.78
C THR A 83 6.83 -8.10 13.87
N LYS A 84 7.96 -8.70 14.26
CA LYS A 84 9.25 -8.60 13.55
C LYS A 84 9.87 -9.95 13.28
N HIS A 85 10.50 -10.07 12.11
CA HIS A 85 11.43 -11.15 11.80
C HIS A 85 12.82 -10.83 12.37
N SER A 86 13.34 -11.65 13.29
CA SER A 86 14.60 -11.42 14.01
C SER A 86 15.86 -11.93 13.28
N GLY A 87 15.76 -12.37 12.02
CA GLY A 87 16.89 -12.86 11.21
C GLY A 87 17.64 -11.79 10.41
N HIS A 88 18.65 -12.20 9.64
CA HIS A 88 19.47 -11.34 8.76
C HIS A 88 18.67 -10.48 7.76
N PHE A 89 17.42 -10.85 7.47
CA PHE A 89 16.50 -10.15 6.56
C PHE A 89 15.53 -9.19 7.29
N GLY A 90 15.64 -9.02 8.61
CA GLY A 90 14.72 -8.21 9.42
C GLY A 90 14.89 -6.68 9.32
N SER A 91 15.90 -6.19 8.60
CA SER A 91 16.27 -4.77 8.59
C SER A 91 15.35 -3.87 7.75
N THR A 92 14.47 -4.44 6.92
CA THR A 92 13.48 -3.70 6.12
C THR A 92 12.08 -3.67 6.75
N SER A 93 11.87 -4.37 7.87
CA SER A 93 10.56 -4.61 8.48
C SER A 93 10.44 -4.07 9.92
N GLY A 94 9.20 -3.78 10.32
CA GLY A 94 8.86 -3.29 11.66
C GLY A 94 9.02 -1.78 11.86
N GLU A 95 8.86 -1.32 13.10
CA GLU A 95 8.76 0.12 13.46
C GLU A 95 9.92 1.02 12.96
N LYS A 96 11.14 0.46 12.84
CA LYS A 96 12.34 1.15 12.32
C LYS A 96 12.55 0.97 10.80
N GLY A 97 11.65 0.29 10.11
CA GLY A 97 11.71 0.11 8.66
C GLY A 97 11.68 1.45 7.92
N LYS A 98 12.36 1.50 6.77
CA LYS A 98 12.42 2.69 5.90
C LYS A 98 11.04 3.11 5.37
N PHE A 99 10.15 2.14 5.22
CA PHE A 99 8.81 2.31 4.64
C PHE A 99 7.72 1.92 5.63
N GLY A 100 6.55 2.50 5.44
CA GLY A 100 5.35 2.21 6.20
C GLY A 100 5.09 3.22 7.31
N LEU A 101 3.83 3.26 7.71
CA LEU A 101 3.26 4.22 8.64
C LEU A 101 3.01 3.54 9.98
N THR A 102 3.34 4.22 11.06
CA THR A 102 2.89 3.83 12.40
C THR A 102 1.38 4.03 12.54
N THR A 103 0.75 3.38 13.53
CA THR A 103 -0.69 3.56 13.80
C THR A 103 -1.08 5.03 13.97
N VAL A 104 -0.22 5.85 14.59
CA VAL A 104 -0.47 7.29 14.76
C VAL A 104 -0.51 8.01 13.41
N GLN A 105 0.39 7.67 12.49
CA GLN A 105 0.43 8.25 11.14
C GLN A 105 -0.75 7.76 10.30
N ILE A 106 -1.14 6.49 10.42
CA ILE A 106 -2.35 5.96 9.77
C ILE A 106 -3.60 6.74 10.22
N LEU A 107 -3.74 7.01 11.52
CA LEU A 107 -4.86 7.82 12.03
C LEU A 107 -4.85 9.26 11.49
N ARG A 108 -3.68 9.85 11.27
CA ARG A 108 -3.57 11.17 10.62
C ARG A 108 -3.97 11.12 9.15
N VAL A 109 -3.57 10.08 8.43
CA VAL A 109 -4.02 9.82 7.05
C VAL A 109 -5.55 9.74 6.99
N VAL A 110 -6.18 8.95 7.87
CA VAL A 110 -7.64 8.81 7.94
C VAL A 110 -8.30 10.18 8.16
N LYS A 111 -7.88 10.92 9.20
CA LYS A 111 -8.44 12.25 9.50
C LYS A 111 -8.29 13.22 8.34
N LYS A 112 -7.15 13.19 7.65
CA LYS A 112 -6.91 14.07 6.52
C LYS A 112 -7.78 13.73 5.31
N LEU A 113 -7.93 12.43 5.01
CA LEU A 113 -8.82 11.97 3.95
C LEU A 113 -10.29 12.31 4.25
N GLU A 114 -10.71 12.19 5.52
CA GLU A 114 -12.04 12.61 5.97
C GLU A 114 -12.25 14.12 5.76
N GLN A 115 -11.28 14.96 6.13
CA GLN A 115 -11.35 16.42 5.96
C GLN A 115 -11.47 16.89 4.51
N VAL A 116 -11.04 16.08 3.54
CA VAL A 116 -11.10 16.41 2.11
C VAL A 116 -12.13 15.58 1.35
N ASP A 117 -13.03 14.89 2.05
CA ASP A 117 -14.09 14.03 1.48
C ASP A 117 -13.55 12.94 0.53
N MET A 118 -12.44 12.30 0.94
CA MET A 118 -11.75 11.23 0.18
C MET A 118 -11.52 9.96 1.01
N LEU A 119 -12.20 9.78 2.15
CA LEU A 119 -12.02 8.60 3.00
C LEU A 119 -12.40 7.28 2.30
N ASP A 120 -13.33 7.34 1.35
CA ASP A 120 -13.69 6.24 0.44
C ASP A 120 -12.53 5.80 -0.50
N CYS A 121 -11.53 6.66 -0.70
CA CYS A 121 -10.36 6.33 -1.50
C CYS A 121 -9.41 5.37 -0.78
N LEU A 122 -9.48 5.28 0.55
CA LEU A 122 -8.67 4.34 1.33
C LEU A 122 -9.30 2.95 1.28
N GLN A 123 -8.68 2.04 0.53
CA GLN A 123 -9.28 0.74 0.21
C GLN A 123 -8.36 -0.47 0.48
N LEU A 124 -7.07 -0.25 0.73
CA LEU A 124 -6.10 -1.34 0.88
C LEU A 124 -5.21 -1.14 2.10
N LEU A 125 -5.08 -2.18 2.91
CA LEU A 125 -4.05 -2.27 3.96
C LEU A 125 -2.96 -3.21 3.46
N HIS A 126 -1.73 -2.69 3.35
CA HIS A 126 -0.55 -3.48 2.99
C HIS A 126 0.35 -3.64 4.21
N PHE A 127 1.01 -4.79 4.33
CA PHE A 127 2.14 -4.95 5.23
C PHE A 127 3.14 -5.95 4.65
N HIS A 128 4.36 -5.91 5.18
CA HIS A 128 5.41 -6.84 4.77
C HIS A 128 6.24 -7.23 5.99
N ILE A 129 6.18 -8.51 6.37
CA ILE A 129 6.93 -9.06 7.52
C ILE A 129 8.42 -9.20 7.16
N GLY A 130 8.72 -9.47 5.89
CA GLY A 130 10.07 -9.71 5.37
C GLY A 130 10.10 -10.91 4.43
N SER A 131 11.21 -11.11 3.74
CA SER A 131 11.43 -12.28 2.89
C SER A 131 11.75 -13.53 3.72
N GLN A 132 11.43 -14.72 3.16
CA GLN A 132 11.76 -16.03 3.73
C GLN A 132 11.29 -16.17 5.19
N ILE A 133 9.99 -16.01 5.42
CA ILE A 133 9.38 -16.17 6.74
C ILE A 133 9.56 -17.64 7.17
N PRO A 134 10.25 -17.92 8.30
CA PRO A 134 10.70 -19.26 8.66
C PRO A 134 9.63 -20.07 9.41
N SER A 135 8.51 -19.45 9.77
CA SER A 135 7.46 -20.06 10.57
C SER A 135 6.08 -19.47 10.27
N THR A 136 5.09 -20.35 10.20
CA THR A 136 3.67 -19.98 10.05
C THR A 136 3.12 -19.24 11.27
N THR A 137 3.69 -19.43 12.46
CA THR A 137 3.30 -18.68 13.67
C THR A 137 3.61 -17.19 13.51
N LEU A 138 4.81 -16.86 12.99
CA LEU A 138 5.20 -15.47 12.76
C LEU A 138 4.29 -14.80 11.71
N LEU A 139 3.90 -15.55 10.67
CA LEU A 139 2.92 -15.08 9.70
C LEU A 139 1.55 -14.83 10.34
N ALA A 140 1.06 -15.77 11.15
CA ALA A 140 -0.22 -15.66 11.84
C ALA A 140 -0.27 -14.46 12.79
N ASP A 141 0.81 -14.20 13.54
CA ASP A 141 0.92 -13.04 14.41
C ASP A 141 0.84 -11.72 13.63
N GLY A 142 1.58 -11.62 12.51
CA GLY A 142 1.58 -10.43 11.66
C GLY A 142 0.23 -10.19 10.98
N VAL A 143 -0.42 -11.25 10.48
CA VAL A 143 -1.78 -11.17 9.93
C VAL A 143 -2.79 -10.77 10.99
N GLY A 144 -2.68 -11.31 12.21
CA GLY A 144 -3.56 -10.96 13.33
C GLY A 144 -3.47 -9.48 13.70
N GLU A 145 -2.26 -8.94 13.79
CA GLU A 145 -2.02 -7.51 14.02
C GLU A 145 -2.60 -6.64 12.89
N ALA A 146 -2.35 -6.99 11.63
CA ALA A 146 -2.86 -6.27 10.48
C ALA A 146 -4.40 -6.32 10.39
N ALA A 147 -5.02 -7.45 10.71
CA ALA A 147 -6.47 -7.60 10.73
C ALA A 147 -7.14 -6.67 11.75
N GLN A 148 -6.51 -6.45 12.91
CA GLN A 148 -7.00 -5.46 13.88
C GLN A 148 -6.96 -4.05 13.31
N ILE A 149 -5.84 -3.65 12.68
CA ILE A 149 -5.73 -2.34 12.01
C ILE A 149 -6.80 -2.18 10.93
N TYR A 150 -6.99 -3.20 10.10
CA TYR A 150 -8.02 -3.19 9.05
C TYR A 150 -9.42 -2.99 9.62
N CYS A 151 -9.78 -3.72 10.68
CA CYS A 151 -11.08 -3.59 11.33
C CYS A 151 -11.30 -2.18 11.89
N GLU A 152 -10.28 -1.57 12.49
CA GLU A 152 -10.37 -0.19 12.97
C GLU A 152 -10.53 0.81 11.81
N LEU A 153 -9.84 0.63 10.68
CA LEU A 153 -10.03 1.47 9.49
C LEU A 153 -11.46 1.39 8.96
N VAL A 154 -12.05 0.20 8.91
CA VAL A 154 -13.47 0.02 8.55
C VAL A 154 -14.39 0.73 9.55
N ARG A 155 -14.15 0.59 10.86
CA ARG A 155 -14.93 1.27 11.91
C ARG A 155 -14.86 2.78 11.81
N LEU A 156 -13.72 3.32 11.40
CA LEU A 156 -13.51 4.74 11.16
C LEU A 156 -14.13 5.24 9.85
N GLY A 157 -14.72 4.36 9.03
CA GLY A 157 -15.46 4.72 7.82
C GLY A 157 -14.67 4.60 6.51
N ALA A 158 -13.44 4.08 6.53
CA ALA A 158 -12.70 3.80 5.30
C ALA A 158 -13.37 2.68 4.50
N HIS A 159 -13.36 2.80 3.17
CA HIS A 159 -13.97 1.82 2.27
C HIS A 159 -13.05 0.63 2.00
N MET A 160 -12.51 0.03 3.06
CA MET A 160 -11.53 -1.04 2.95
C MET A 160 -12.07 -2.25 2.18
N GLN A 161 -11.29 -2.75 1.23
CA GLN A 161 -11.62 -3.88 0.36
C GLN A 161 -10.57 -4.99 0.44
N VAL A 162 -9.30 -4.64 0.62
CA VAL A 162 -8.17 -5.57 0.47
C VAL A 162 -7.23 -5.51 1.68
N ILE A 163 -6.83 -6.68 2.17
CA ILE A 163 -5.62 -6.86 2.98
C ILE A 163 -4.57 -7.51 2.10
N ASP A 164 -3.48 -6.81 1.85
CA ASP A 164 -2.30 -7.30 1.15
C ASP A 164 -1.22 -7.68 2.18
N ILE A 165 -0.95 -8.98 2.29
CA ILE A 165 0.00 -9.55 3.25
C ILE A 165 1.46 -9.47 2.76
N GLY A 166 1.67 -8.95 1.55
CA GLY A 166 2.96 -8.83 0.90
C GLY A 166 3.61 -10.17 0.55
N GLY A 167 4.89 -10.11 0.19
CA GLY A 167 5.73 -11.31 0.02
C GLY A 167 6.18 -11.91 1.36
N GLY A 168 6.98 -12.97 1.27
CA GLY A 168 7.61 -13.59 2.44
C GLY A 168 7.36 -15.09 2.57
N LEU A 169 6.47 -15.67 1.76
CA LEU A 169 6.29 -17.12 1.68
C LEU A 169 7.64 -17.79 1.37
N GLY A 170 8.14 -18.58 2.31
CA GLY A 170 9.43 -19.24 2.18
C GLY A 170 9.41 -20.37 1.17
N ILE A 171 10.55 -20.58 0.51
CA ILE A 171 10.84 -21.78 -0.29
C ILE A 171 11.84 -22.64 0.49
N ASP A 172 11.61 -23.95 0.50
CA ASP A 172 12.56 -24.92 1.05
C ASP A 172 13.61 -25.22 -0.03
N TYR A 173 14.81 -24.65 0.13
CA TYR A 173 15.89 -24.64 -0.86
C TYR A 173 16.80 -25.87 -0.77
#